data_AF-A0A0F4J1X3-F1
#
_entry.id   AF-A0A0F4J1X3-F1
#
_cell.length_a   1.000
_cell.length_b   1.000
_cell.length_c   1.000
_cell.angle_alpha   90.00
_cell.angle_beta   90.00
_cell.angle_gamma   90.00
#
_symmetry.space_group_name_H-M   'P 1'
#
loop_
_entity.id
_entity.type
_entity.pdbx_description
1 polymer ?
#
loop_
_entity_poly.entity_id
_entity_poly.type
_entity_poly.pdbx_seq_one_letter_code
_entity_poly.pdbx_strand_id
1 'polypeptide(L)' 'MVLVEPYLAGTSAAAAGQALIDVPHRVLPLGVGRAELRRFGTIEEHTAAHGLDAGSLRQRITAFLR' A
#
# COMPACT_ATOMS: atom_id res chain seq x y z
N MET A 1 3.09 4.89 -10.41
CA MET A 1 3.71 3.69 -9.82
C MET A 1 2.89 3.22 -8.62
N VAL A 2 2.73 1.91 -8.46
CA VAL A 2 2.14 1.29 -7.28
C VAL A 2 3.27 0.60 -6.51
N LEU A 3 3.39 0.87 -5.22
CA LEU A 3 4.41 0.29 -4.35
C LEU A 3 3.73 -0.51 -3.26
N VAL A 4 4.03 -1.80 -3.14
CA VAL A 4 3.48 -2.68 -2.09
C VAL A 4 4.59 -3.02 -1.11
N GLU A 5 4.38 -2.72 0.16
CA GLU A 5 5.36 -2.90 1.23
C GLU A 5 4.78 -3.83 2.31
N PRO A 6 5.58 -4.77 2.87
CA PRO A 6 5.12 -5.64 3.96
C PRO A 6 5.07 -4.92 5.32
N TYR A 7 5.34 -3.61 5.36
CA TYR A 7 5.41 -2.77 6.56
C TYR A 7 4.40 -1.62 6.46
N LEU A 8 4.57 -0.59 7.30
CA LEU A 8 3.69 0.58 7.29
C LEU A 8 3.65 1.23 5.90
N ALA A 9 2.44 1.51 5.42
CA ALA A 9 2.26 2.16 4.14
C ALA A 9 3.02 3.50 4.07
N GLY A 10 3.88 3.64 3.05
CA GLY A 10 4.58 4.89 2.75
C GLY A 10 6.03 4.95 3.21
N THR A 11 6.58 3.89 3.80
CA THR A 11 7.98 3.86 4.24
C THR A 11 8.97 4.02 3.09
N SER A 12 8.72 3.40 1.94
CA SER A 12 9.58 3.49 0.76
C SER A 12 9.06 4.50 -0.27
N ALA A 13 7.93 5.17 -0.01
CA ALA A 13 7.38 6.18 -0.91
C ALA A 13 8.34 7.37 -1.08
N ALA A 14 9.03 7.79 -0.02
CA ALA A 14 10.02 8.86 -0.09
C ALA A 14 11.23 8.48 -0.97
N ALA A 15 11.73 7.25 -0.83
CA ALA A 15 12.83 6.75 -1.67
C ALA A 15 12.44 6.68 -3.15
N ALA A 16 11.22 6.20 -3.44
CA ALA A 16 10.65 6.20 -4.79
C ALA A 16 10.52 7.61 -5.37
N GLY A 17 10.02 8.57 -4.58
CA GLY A 17 9.88 9.96 -5.01
C GLY A 17 11.23 10.61 -5.31
N GLN A 18 12.23 10.35 -4.48
CA GLN A 18 13.59 10.85 -4.69
C GLN A 18 14.24 10.28 -5.95
N ALA A 19 14.05 8.98 -6.22
CA ALA A 19 14.60 8.33 -7.40
C ALA A 19 13.99 8.82 -8.72
N LEU A 20 12.78 9.38 -8.67
CA LEU A 20 12.03 9.85 -9.83
C LEU A 20 11.85 11.37 -9.85
N ILE A 21 12.69 12.11 -9.12
CA ILE A 21 12.49 13.55 -8.90
C ILE A 21 12.40 14.38 -10.20
N ASP A 22 13.12 13.95 -11.24
CA ASP A 22 13.17 14.65 -12.53
C ASP A 22 12.10 14.18 -13.53
N VAL A 23 11.26 13.20 -13.16
CA VAL A 23 10.23 12.63 -14.01
C VAL A 23 8.86 12.90 -13.39
N PRO A 24 7.88 13.49 -14.11
CA PRO A 24 6.53 13.61 -13.61
C PRO A 24 5.96 12.22 -13.24
N HIS A 25 5.65 12.02 -11.96
CA HIS A 25 5.21 10.72 -11.48
C HIS A 25 4.15 10.85 -10.37
N ARG A 26 3.35 9.78 -10.23
CA ARG A 26 2.40 9.58 -9.13
C ARG A 26 2.78 8.29 -8.42
N VAL A 27 2.74 8.26 -7.09
CA VAL A 27 3.00 7.06 -6.28
C VAL A 27 1.76 6.70 -5.47
N LEU A 28 1.37 5.43 -5.52
CA LEU A 28 0.39 4.84 -4.62
C LEU A 28 1.11 3.88 -3.66
N PRO A 29 1.45 4.30 -2.43
CA PRO A 29 1.99 3.39 -1.42
C PRO A 29 0.88 2.53 -0.80
N LEU A 30 1.08 1.22 -0.83
CA LEU A 30 0.21 0.21 -0.26
C LEU A 30 1.03 -0.56 0.78
N GLY A 31 0.51 -0.64 1.99
CA GLY A 31 1.14 -1.35 3.09
C GLY A 31 0.20 -1.41 4.29
N VAL A 32 0.73 -1.88 5.40
CA VAL A 32 0.03 -2.00 6.68
C VAL A 32 -0.41 -0.61 7.16
N GLY A 33 -1.67 -0.52 7.59
CA GLY A 33 -2.22 0.72 8.14
C GLY A 33 -1.57 1.08 9.48
N ARG A 34 -1.48 2.38 9.80
CA ARG A 34 -0.91 2.84 11.08
C ARG A 34 -1.84 2.60 12.28
N ALA A 35 -3.11 2.31 12.04
CA ALA A 35 -4.06 1.97 13.09
C ALA A 35 -3.76 0.56 13.62
N GLU A 36 -3.60 0.46 14.94
CA GLU A 36 -3.40 -0.83 15.60
C GLU A 36 -4.70 -1.65 15.54
N LEU A 37 -4.66 -2.75 14.80
CA LEU A 37 -5.76 -3.72 14.75
C LEU A 37 -5.54 -4.76 15.84
N ARG A 38 -6.30 -4.65 16.95
CA ARG A 38 -6.27 -5.61 18.05
C ARG A 38 -7.16 -6.81 17.76
N ARG A 39 -6.86 -7.52 16.67
CA ARG A 39 -7.60 -8.71 16.26
C ARG A 39 -6.60 -9.80 15.89
N PHE A 40 -6.54 -10.83 16.72
CA PHE A 40 -5.77 -12.03 16.43
C PHE A 40 -6.55 -12.86 15.40
N GLY A 41 -5.84 -13.44 14.44
CA GLY A 41 -6.42 -14.18 13.33
C GLY A 41 -5.34 -14.72 12.40
N THR A 42 -5.78 -15.23 11.26
CA THR A 42 -4.95 -15.75 10.16
C THR A 42 -4.26 -14.63 9.39
N ILE A 43 -3.28 -14.99 8.55
CA ILE A 43 -2.57 -14.02 7.69
C ILE A 43 -3.53 -13.39 6.68
N GLU A 44 -4.49 -14.17 6.18
CA GLU A 44 -5.52 -13.74 5.25
C GLU A 44 -6.43 -12.69 5.89
N GLU A 45 -6.84 -12.90 7.14
CA GLU A 45 -7.64 -11.93 7.89
C GLU A 45 -6.83 -10.66 8.18
N HIS A 46 -5.55 -10.79 8.52
CA HIS A 46 -4.67 -9.64 8.77
C HIS A 46 -4.46 -8.80 7.51
N THR A 47 -4.18 -9.44 6.38
CA THR A 47 -3.99 -8.75 5.09
C THR A 47 -5.28 -8.08 4.61
N ALA A 48 -6.43 -8.75 4.73
CA ALA A 48 -7.72 -8.16 4.41
C ALA A 48 -8.04 -6.95 5.30
N ALA A 49 -7.73 -7.03 6.61
CA ALA A 49 -7.97 -5.92 7.53
C ALA A 49 -7.12 -4.68 7.23
N HIS A 50 -5.96 -4.85 6.57
CA HIS A 50 -5.16 -3.75 6.04
C HIS A 50 -5.45 -3.41 4.57
N GLY A 51 -6.42 -4.08 3.93
CA GLY A 51 -6.75 -3.89 2.52
C GLY A 51 -5.62 -4.28 1.57
N LEU A 52 -4.82 -5.28 1.98
CA LEU A 52 -3.70 -5.87 1.23
C LEU A 52 -4.06 -7.23 0.62
N ASP A 53 -5.31 -7.69 0.76
CA ASP A 53 -5.82 -8.81 -0.01
C ASP A 53 -5.99 -8.44 -1.50
N ALA A 54 -6.04 -9.46 -2.36
CA ALA A 54 -6.10 -9.27 -3.81
C ALA A 54 -7.30 -8.43 -4.29
N GLY A 55 -8.46 -8.55 -3.62
CA GLY A 55 -9.67 -7.81 -3.97
C GLY A 55 -9.52 -6.32 -3.69
N SER A 56 -9.07 -5.99 -2.47
CA SER A 56 -8.82 -4.62 -2.03
C SER A 56 -7.71 -3.95 -2.84
N LEU A 57 -6.61 -4.67 -3.12
CA LEU A 57 -5.52 -4.17 -3.96
C LEU A 57 -6.03 -3.80 -5.35
N ARG A 58 -6.78 -4.70 -6.00
CA ARG A 58 -7.36 -4.43 -7.33
C ARG A 58 -8.23 -3.20 -7.34
N GLN A 59 -9.10 -3.03 -6.34
CA GLN A 59 -9.97 -1.86 -6.23
C GLN A 59 -9.16 -0.56 -6.13
N ARG A 60 -8.18 -0.52 -5.22
CA ARG A 60 -7.35 0.67 -4.97
C ARG A 60 -6.47 1.02 -6.17
N ILE A 61 -5.87 0.02 -6.81
CA ILE A 61 -5.07 0.21 -8.03
C ILE A 61 -5.96 0.74 -9.15
N THR A 62 -7.13 0.15 -9.38
CA THR A 62 -8.05 0.62 -10.43
C THR A 62 -8.52 2.05 -10.19
N ALA A 63 -8.84 2.41 -8.94
CA ALA A 63 -9.24 3.77 -8.58
C ALA A 63 -8.10 4.78 -8.79
N PHE A 64 -6.85 4.38 -8.56
CA PHE A 64 -5.68 5.23 -8.76
C PHE A 64 -5.32 5.46 -10.24
N LEU A 65 -5.61 4.48 -11.10
CA LEU A 65 -5.35 4.57 -12.54
C LEU A 65 -6.39 5.41 -13.30
N ARG A 66 -7.51 5.74 -12.67
CA ARG A 66 -8.44 6.76 -13.17
C ARG A 66 -7.87 8.16 -12.94
#